data_AF-A0A7S1GDI9-F1
#
_entry.id   AF-A0A7S1GDI9-F1
#
_cell.length_a   1.000
_cell.length_b   1.000
_cell.length_c   1.000
_cell.angle_alpha   90.00
_cell.angle_beta   90.00
_cell.angle_gamma   90.00
#
_symmetry.space_group_name_H-M   'P 1'
#
loop_
_entity.id
_entity.type
_entity.pdbx_description
1 polymer ?
#
loop_
_entity_poly.entity_id
_entity_poly.type
_entity_poly.pdbx_seq_one_letter_code
_entity_poly.pdbx_strand_id
1 'polypeptide(L)'
;MASSASAALAVVLATTALLGCIEVAAATSCVSNSDCGANPSDLCGAGECYTNVAFGASAGTSSRNAAGTPSAVTDGARQTGGAWFVDTDASNYNAQVNTREWLELELGTERVVSYVAMWNRPDCCAWRLRDMTIELYDAARNLVHTSPLLNAENIDNGPDHIAHVVEPSVAAKFVRMLRTPDWDHSGNPSATQGDYSDAGHIWIQEVEVGEVPPVPGCTDEDACNFDAEADVDDGSCTFPASQFVDCAGACLADTDGDTFCDGEDTCDDVHDALQLDGDGDGVGDACETCVAGTGPAATSFKYDPVAGFALSPVCIQGGGFSCPRAADHRFGGVEYWRFDQTGHGALVPKCDEAP
;
A
#
# COMPACT_ATOMS: atom_id res chain seq x y z
N MET A 1 38.32 -12.79 -52.82
CA MET A 1 39.05 -11.70 -52.14
C MET A 1 38.08 -11.02 -51.19
N ALA A 2 38.53 -10.79 -49.97
CA ALA A 2 37.73 -10.60 -48.76
C ALA A 2 37.09 -9.21 -48.58
N SER A 3 36.19 -9.16 -47.57
CA SER A 3 35.97 -8.05 -46.61
C SER A 3 35.21 -6.82 -47.14
N SER A 4 34.19 -6.24 -46.49
CA SER A 4 33.73 -6.20 -45.08
C SER A 4 32.22 -5.83 -45.05
N ALA A 5 31.28 -6.52 -44.39
CA ALA A 5 31.01 -6.69 -42.94
C ALA A 5 30.42 -5.44 -42.22
N SER A 6 29.13 -5.54 -41.84
CA SER A 6 28.48 -5.10 -40.57
C SER A 6 26.95 -5.20 -40.77
N ALA A 7 26.21 -6.23 -40.35
CA ALA A 7 25.95 -6.83 -39.03
C ALA A 7 24.87 -6.09 -38.19
N ALA A 8 23.65 -6.65 -38.18
CA ALA A 8 22.66 -6.65 -37.07
C ALA A 8 21.48 -7.56 -37.51
N LEU A 9 21.62 -8.88 -37.41
CA LEU A 9 21.18 -9.72 -36.29
C LEU A 9 19.64 -9.71 -36.09
N ALA A 10 18.93 -10.44 -36.96
CA ALA A 10 17.58 -10.92 -36.69
C ALA A 10 17.69 -12.37 -36.18
N VAL A 11 17.44 -12.58 -34.89
CA VAL A 11 17.31 -13.93 -34.31
C VAL A 11 15.83 -14.16 -34.04
N VAL A 12 15.26 -15.13 -34.75
CA VAL A 12 13.95 -15.71 -34.50
C VAL A 12 14.18 -17.15 -34.04
N LEU A 13 13.80 -17.49 -32.79
CA LEU A 13 13.47 -18.84 -32.29
C LEU A 13 12.85 -18.64 -30.88
N ALA A 14 11.53 -18.74 -30.72
CA ALA A 14 10.72 -19.95 -30.46
C ALA A 14 10.88 -20.52 -29.03
N THR A 15 9.80 -20.54 -28.24
CA THR A 15 9.10 -21.74 -27.72
C THR A 15 8.20 -21.41 -26.52
N THR A 16 7.18 -22.26 -26.36
CA THR A 16 5.98 -22.18 -25.51
C THR A 16 6.18 -22.65 -24.06
N ALA A 17 5.34 -22.10 -23.17
CA ALA A 17 4.60 -22.75 -22.07
C ALA A 17 5.12 -22.69 -20.60
N LEU A 18 4.19 -22.22 -19.75
CA LEU A 18 4.01 -22.39 -18.29
C LEU A 18 5.06 -21.80 -17.33
N LEU A 19 4.74 -20.65 -16.75
CA LEU A 19 4.48 -20.46 -15.32
C LEU A 19 3.79 -19.09 -15.15
N GLY A 20 2.84 -19.00 -14.23
CA GLY A 20 1.98 -17.82 -14.07
C GLY A 20 2.77 -16.52 -13.96
N CYS A 21 2.66 -15.67 -14.98
CA CYS A 21 2.72 -14.25 -14.73
C CYS A 21 1.36 -13.92 -14.10
N ILE A 22 1.38 -13.71 -12.78
CA ILE A 22 0.46 -12.81 -12.11
C ILE A 22 0.25 -11.64 -13.07
N GLU A 23 -1.01 -11.39 -13.44
CA GLU A 23 -1.36 -10.11 -14.03
C GLU A 23 -0.79 -9.07 -13.07
N VAL A 24 0.28 -8.40 -13.48
CA VAL A 24 0.68 -7.12 -12.90
C VAL A 24 -0.63 -6.37 -12.80
N ALA A 25 -1.07 -6.05 -11.57
CA ALA A 25 -2.25 -5.24 -11.36
C ALA A 25 -1.94 -3.94 -12.08
N ALA A 26 -2.39 -3.85 -13.33
CA ALA A 26 -2.16 -2.72 -14.17
C ALA A 26 -2.76 -1.56 -13.41
N ALA A 27 -1.97 -0.51 -13.20
CA ALA A 27 -2.48 0.81 -12.93
C ALA A 27 -3.78 0.96 -13.73
N THR A 28 -4.89 1.15 -13.02
CA THR A 28 -6.23 0.82 -13.52
C THR A 28 -6.44 1.53 -14.84
N SER A 29 -6.31 0.80 -15.96
CA SER A 29 -6.34 1.43 -17.26
C SER A 29 -7.74 2.02 -17.44
N CYS A 30 -7.83 3.34 -17.56
CA CYS A 30 -9.11 4.04 -17.58
C CYS A 30 -9.41 4.54 -19.00
N VAL A 31 -10.71 4.62 -19.31
CA VAL A 31 -11.20 5.30 -20.52
C VAL A 31 -12.08 6.50 -20.17
N SER A 32 -12.50 6.59 -18.91
CA SER A 32 -13.38 7.61 -18.37
C SER A 32 -13.12 7.83 -16.88
N ASN A 33 -13.49 9.00 -16.34
CA ASN A 33 -13.33 9.29 -14.91
C ASN A 33 -14.08 8.27 -14.02
N SER A 34 -15.16 7.65 -14.50
CA SER A 34 -15.90 6.62 -13.74
C SER A 34 -15.14 5.32 -13.52
N ASP A 35 -14.07 5.08 -14.26
CA ASP A 35 -13.21 3.91 -14.09
C ASP A 35 -12.24 4.09 -12.90
N CYS A 36 -12.04 5.32 -12.44
CA CYS A 36 -11.05 5.70 -11.44
C CYS A 36 -11.59 5.83 -10.01
N GLY A 37 -12.89 5.64 -9.84
CA GLY A 37 -13.57 5.75 -8.56
C GLY A 37 -14.88 6.52 -8.65
N ALA A 38 -15.46 6.79 -7.48
CA ALA A 38 -16.74 7.47 -7.35
C ALA A 38 -16.60 8.92 -6.86
N ASN A 39 -15.38 9.39 -6.55
CA ASN A 39 -15.19 10.77 -6.10
C ASN A 39 -15.28 11.72 -7.31
N PRO A 40 -15.90 12.90 -7.14
CA PRO A 40 -15.96 13.92 -8.20
C PRO A 40 -14.58 14.43 -8.67
N SER A 41 -13.54 14.23 -7.85
CA SER A 41 -12.16 14.58 -8.15
C SER A 41 -11.42 13.47 -8.91
N ASP A 42 -11.97 12.28 -9.10
CA ASP A 42 -11.25 11.20 -9.80
C ASP A 42 -11.14 11.53 -11.29
N LEU A 43 -9.94 11.41 -11.85
CA LEU A 43 -9.60 11.75 -13.22
C LEU A 43 -9.04 10.55 -13.94
N CYS A 44 -9.53 10.35 -15.17
CA CYS A 44 -8.82 9.54 -16.13
C CYS A 44 -7.95 10.44 -17.03
N GLY A 45 -6.63 10.27 -16.98
CA GLY A 45 -5.66 11.04 -17.76
C GLY A 45 -4.64 10.12 -18.42
N ALA A 46 -4.42 10.25 -19.73
CA ALA A 46 -3.46 9.40 -20.46
C ALA A 46 -3.63 7.86 -20.25
N GLY A 47 -4.84 7.40 -19.91
CA GLY A 47 -5.13 5.99 -19.63
C GLY A 47 -4.93 5.57 -18.17
N GLU A 48 -4.56 6.49 -17.28
CA GLU A 48 -4.25 6.24 -15.88
C GLU A 48 -5.18 7.04 -14.95
N CYS A 49 -5.37 6.53 -13.74
CA CYS A 49 -6.22 7.16 -12.73
C CYS A 49 -5.45 8.11 -11.82
N TYR A 50 -5.98 9.33 -11.68
CA TYR A 50 -5.43 10.39 -10.83
C TYR A 50 -6.50 10.98 -9.91
N THR A 51 -6.07 11.59 -8.82
CA THR A 51 -6.89 12.55 -8.06
C THR A 51 -6.69 13.96 -8.61
N ASN A 52 -7.78 14.66 -8.96
CA ASN A 52 -7.76 16.07 -9.37
C ASN A 52 -7.45 16.97 -8.18
N VAL A 53 -6.20 17.37 -8.05
CA VAL A 53 -5.75 18.29 -7.00
C VAL A 53 -5.96 19.76 -7.37
N ALA A 54 -6.40 20.04 -8.61
CA ALA A 54 -6.79 21.39 -9.03
C ALA A 54 -8.20 21.75 -8.56
N PHE A 55 -9.05 20.79 -8.22
CA PHE A 55 -10.44 21.06 -7.84
C PHE A 55 -10.50 21.95 -6.58
N GLY A 56 -11.10 23.14 -6.72
CA GLY A 56 -11.18 24.17 -5.68
C GLY A 56 -9.89 24.95 -5.43
N ALA A 57 -8.84 24.74 -6.22
CA ALA A 57 -7.59 25.49 -6.10
C ALA A 57 -7.81 26.98 -6.40
N SER A 58 -6.99 27.84 -5.79
CA SER A 58 -7.02 29.26 -6.13
C SER A 58 -6.26 29.51 -7.44
N ALA A 59 -6.73 30.44 -8.26
CA ALA A 59 -6.10 30.74 -9.54
C ALA A 59 -5.92 32.24 -9.77
N GLY A 60 -4.85 32.60 -10.47
CA GLY A 60 -4.47 33.95 -10.85
C GLY A 60 -4.01 34.02 -12.30
N THR A 61 -4.01 35.21 -12.88
CA THR A 61 -3.61 35.43 -14.27
C THR A 61 -2.73 36.67 -14.38
N SER A 62 -1.88 36.71 -15.41
CA SER A 62 -1.07 37.89 -15.77
C SER A 62 -1.89 39.14 -15.99
N SER A 63 -3.03 39.00 -16.64
CA SER A 63 -3.96 40.06 -16.98
C SER A 63 -5.40 39.52 -16.97
N ARG A 64 -6.39 40.41 -16.93
CA ARG A 64 -7.81 40.03 -16.94
C ARG A 64 -8.60 40.98 -17.80
N ASN A 65 -9.35 40.43 -18.75
CA ASN A 65 -10.49 41.16 -19.29
C ASN A 65 -11.67 41.10 -18.29
N ALA A 66 -12.73 41.88 -18.51
CA ALA A 66 -13.84 42.00 -17.56
C ALA A 66 -14.69 40.72 -17.39
N ALA A 67 -14.39 39.63 -18.11
CA ALA A 67 -15.21 38.42 -18.20
C ALA A 67 -14.38 37.17 -17.87
N GLY A 68 -14.16 36.91 -16.58
CA GLY A 68 -13.57 35.65 -16.12
C GLY A 68 -13.05 35.73 -14.68
N THR A 69 -13.51 34.82 -13.82
CA THR A 69 -12.89 34.59 -12.50
C THR A 69 -11.94 33.42 -12.67
N PRO A 70 -10.62 33.55 -12.45
CA PRO A 70 -9.69 32.46 -12.70
C PRO A 70 -9.94 31.20 -11.92
N SER A 71 -10.53 31.28 -10.72
CA SER A 71 -10.97 30.10 -9.98
C SER A 71 -12.10 29.30 -10.65
N ALA A 72 -12.62 29.77 -11.78
CA ALA A 72 -13.54 29.00 -12.60
C ALA A 72 -12.87 27.83 -13.31
N VAL A 73 -11.56 27.89 -13.56
CA VAL A 73 -10.82 26.80 -14.24
C VAL A 73 -10.47 25.64 -13.32
N THR A 74 -11.07 25.62 -12.13
CA THR A 74 -10.78 24.69 -11.05
C THR A 74 -12.08 24.21 -10.40
N ASP A 75 -13.22 24.39 -11.06
CA ASP A 75 -14.54 24.12 -10.49
C ASP A 75 -15.10 22.75 -10.89
N GLY A 76 -14.38 21.99 -11.71
CA GLY A 76 -14.75 20.66 -12.21
C GLY A 76 -15.82 20.67 -13.31
N ALA A 77 -16.23 21.83 -13.83
CA ALA A 77 -17.35 21.96 -14.77
C ALA A 77 -16.92 21.91 -16.25
N ARG A 78 -16.27 20.80 -16.65
CA ARG A 78 -15.85 20.55 -18.06
C ARG A 78 -16.97 20.81 -19.06
N GLN A 79 -16.67 21.56 -20.11
CA GLN A 79 -17.47 21.73 -21.34
C GLN A 79 -18.96 22.04 -21.13
N THR A 80 -19.34 22.60 -19.98
CA THR A 80 -20.71 23.07 -19.77
C THR A 80 -20.93 24.32 -20.63
N GLY A 81 -21.97 24.32 -21.48
CA GLY A 81 -22.22 25.32 -22.53
C GLY A 81 -22.54 26.76 -22.06
N GLY A 82 -22.08 27.14 -20.86
CA GLY A 82 -22.10 28.49 -20.32
C GLY A 82 -20.92 28.78 -19.38
N ALA A 83 -19.82 28.03 -19.50
CA ALA A 83 -18.76 28.02 -18.51
C ALA A 83 -18.02 29.36 -18.38
N TRP A 84 -17.74 29.69 -17.13
CA TRP A 84 -16.78 30.72 -16.75
C TRP A 84 -15.40 30.28 -17.25
N PHE A 85 -14.83 31.00 -18.19
CA PHE A 85 -13.49 30.75 -18.71
C PHE A 85 -12.53 31.83 -18.20
N VAL A 86 -11.24 31.55 -18.30
CA VAL A 86 -10.22 32.59 -18.22
C VAL A 86 -10.00 33.16 -19.60
N ASP A 87 -10.02 34.49 -19.69
CA ASP A 87 -9.58 35.23 -20.86
C ASP A 87 -8.69 36.40 -20.40
N THR A 88 -7.42 36.34 -20.82
CA THR A 88 -6.44 37.39 -20.54
C THR A 88 -6.68 38.62 -21.42
N ASP A 89 -6.22 39.80 -21.00
CA ASP A 89 -6.50 41.05 -21.71
C ASP A 89 -5.50 41.30 -22.86
N ALA A 90 -6.00 41.27 -24.09
CA ALA A 90 -5.31 41.63 -25.33
C ALA A 90 -4.55 42.97 -25.26
N SER A 91 -5.11 43.94 -24.52
CA SER A 91 -4.66 45.33 -24.55
C SER A 91 -3.46 45.61 -23.66
N ASN A 92 -3.10 44.66 -22.77
CA ASN A 92 -1.83 44.67 -22.04
C ASN A 92 -0.65 44.26 -22.93
N TYR A 93 -0.92 43.83 -24.17
CA TYR A 93 0.09 43.41 -25.10
C TYR A 93 0.75 44.60 -25.80
N ASN A 94 1.89 45.04 -25.28
CA ASN A 94 2.82 45.85 -26.04
C ASN A 94 3.88 44.93 -26.66
N ALA A 95 3.93 44.87 -28.00
CA ALA A 95 4.95 44.15 -28.76
C ALA A 95 6.41 44.51 -28.37
N GLN A 96 6.61 45.58 -27.60
CA GLN A 96 7.91 46.02 -27.08
C GLN A 96 8.34 45.34 -25.76
N VAL A 97 7.50 44.55 -25.07
CA VAL A 97 7.86 43.94 -23.76
C VAL A 97 7.94 42.41 -23.71
N ASN A 98 7.60 41.68 -24.78
CA ASN A 98 7.71 40.20 -24.83
C ASN A 98 7.12 39.48 -23.60
N THR A 99 6.04 40.00 -23.01
CA THR A 99 5.42 39.39 -21.84
C THR A 99 4.57 38.19 -22.29
N ARG A 100 4.88 37.00 -21.76
CA ARG A 100 4.02 35.81 -21.90
C ARG A 100 2.84 35.97 -20.96
N GLU A 101 1.63 35.85 -21.48
CA GLU A 101 0.46 35.70 -20.62
C GLU A 101 0.58 34.37 -19.87
N TRP A 102 0.08 34.36 -18.64
CA TRP A 102 0.06 33.19 -17.80
C TRP A 102 -1.25 33.05 -17.03
N LEU A 103 -1.64 31.80 -16.81
CA LEU A 103 -2.60 31.37 -15.80
C LEU A 103 -1.82 30.54 -14.78
N GLU A 104 -2.05 30.76 -13.49
CA GLU A 104 -1.37 30.02 -12.43
C GLU A 104 -2.38 29.56 -11.39
N LEU A 105 -2.26 28.30 -10.99
CA LEU A 105 -3.00 27.69 -9.89
C LEU A 105 -2.08 27.59 -8.67
N GLU A 106 -2.60 27.84 -7.48
CA GLU A 106 -1.99 27.50 -6.20
C GLU A 106 -2.81 26.37 -5.55
N LEU A 107 -2.18 25.19 -5.41
CA LEU A 107 -2.80 23.94 -4.95
C LEU A 107 -3.04 23.89 -3.42
N GLY A 108 -2.77 24.99 -2.70
CA GLY A 108 -2.83 25.08 -1.24
C GLY A 108 -1.58 24.52 -0.55
N THR A 109 -1.43 23.20 -0.56
CA THR A 109 -0.21 22.50 -0.11
C THR A 109 0.62 22.01 -1.29
N GLU A 110 1.86 21.61 -1.05
CA GLU A 110 2.66 20.93 -2.08
C GLU A 110 2.05 19.55 -2.36
N ARG A 111 1.94 19.18 -3.63
CA ARG A 111 1.33 17.94 -4.14
C ARG A 111 2.29 17.28 -5.12
N VAL A 112 2.24 15.95 -5.23
CA VAL A 112 3.05 15.20 -6.19
C VAL A 112 2.35 15.23 -7.55
N VAL A 113 2.68 16.24 -8.36
CA VAL A 113 2.06 16.44 -9.68
C VAL A 113 2.63 15.44 -10.67
N SER A 114 1.74 14.65 -11.27
CA SER A 114 2.07 13.58 -12.24
C SER A 114 1.38 13.80 -13.59
N TYR A 115 0.29 14.58 -13.62
CA TYR A 115 -0.45 14.88 -14.84
C TYR A 115 -1.00 16.30 -14.80
N VAL A 116 -1.03 16.98 -15.95
CA VAL A 116 -1.69 18.28 -16.08
C VAL A 116 -2.45 18.32 -17.41
N ALA A 117 -3.72 18.71 -17.37
CA ALA A 117 -4.53 18.94 -18.56
C ALA A 117 -5.17 20.33 -18.57
N MET A 118 -5.30 20.88 -19.76
CA MET A 118 -5.98 22.14 -20.04
C MET A 118 -7.12 21.86 -21.01
N TRP A 119 -8.35 22.04 -20.55
CA TRP A 119 -9.55 21.88 -21.36
C TRP A 119 -9.87 23.15 -22.11
N ASN A 120 -10.08 22.96 -23.42
CA ASN A 120 -10.38 24.05 -24.32
C ASN A 120 -11.79 24.57 -24.11
N ARG A 121 -12.00 25.80 -24.55
CA ARG A 121 -13.30 26.44 -24.59
C ARG A 121 -14.17 25.82 -25.70
N PRO A 122 -15.42 25.40 -25.41
CA PRO A 122 -16.23 24.64 -26.36
C PRO A 122 -17.07 25.50 -27.34
N ASP A 123 -17.35 26.78 -27.04
CA ASP A 123 -18.33 27.60 -27.77
C ASP A 123 -17.75 28.40 -28.94
N CYS A 124 -16.46 28.75 -28.91
CA CYS A 124 -15.76 29.35 -30.04
C CYS A 124 -14.26 29.22 -29.87
N CYS A 125 -13.54 29.55 -30.94
CA CYS A 125 -12.17 30.01 -30.83
C CYS A 125 -11.18 28.97 -30.29
N ALA A 126 -11.54 27.69 -30.46
CA ALA A 126 -10.79 26.54 -30.00
C ALA A 126 -9.36 26.49 -30.59
N TRP A 127 -9.12 27.15 -31.72
CA TRP A 127 -7.78 27.30 -32.31
C TRP A 127 -6.77 28.02 -31.40
N ARG A 128 -7.20 28.72 -30.34
CA ARG A 128 -6.35 29.47 -29.40
C ARG A 128 -5.61 28.61 -28.36
N LEU A 129 -6.08 27.39 -28.06
CA LEU A 129 -5.36 26.47 -27.17
C LEU A 129 -4.18 25.83 -27.92
N ARG A 130 -3.09 26.57 -28.09
CA ARG A 130 -1.85 26.16 -28.79
C ARG A 130 -0.62 26.82 -28.17
N ASP A 131 0.57 26.49 -28.64
CA ASP A 131 1.91 26.91 -28.15
C ASP A 131 1.94 27.19 -26.63
N MET A 132 1.43 26.21 -25.88
CA MET A 132 1.35 26.26 -24.43
C MET A 132 2.61 25.63 -23.83
N THR A 133 3.02 26.11 -22.67
CA THR A 133 4.03 25.47 -21.84
C THR A 133 3.52 25.43 -20.40
N ILE A 134 3.84 24.35 -19.70
CA ILE A 134 3.54 24.20 -18.28
C ILE A 134 4.84 24.34 -17.51
N GLU A 135 4.82 25.16 -16.47
CA GLU A 135 5.89 25.30 -15.48
C GLU A 135 5.33 24.94 -14.11
N LEU A 136 6.06 24.11 -13.37
CA LEU A 136 5.71 23.73 -12.00
C LEU A 136 6.70 24.35 -11.04
N TYR A 137 6.20 24.87 -9.92
CA TYR A 137 7.02 25.49 -8.88
C TYR A 137 6.72 24.87 -7.52
N ASP A 138 7.78 24.68 -6.72
CA ASP A 138 7.68 24.24 -5.33
C ASP A 138 7.06 25.34 -4.43
N ALA A 139 6.87 25.04 -3.15
CA ALA A 139 6.35 25.99 -2.17
C ALA A 139 7.23 27.25 -1.99
N ALA A 140 8.53 27.16 -2.30
CA ALA A 140 9.48 28.25 -2.25
C ALA A 140 9.58 29.05 -3.57
N ARG A 141 8.74 28.75 -4.57
CA ARG A 141 8.73 29.36 -5.92
C ARG A 141 9.98 29.04 -6.74
N ASN A 142 10.68 27.94 -6.48
CA ASN A 142 11.70 27.43 -7.39
C ASN A 142 11.03 26.66 -8.53
N LEU A 143 11.49 26.88 -9.75
CA LEU A 143 11.05 26.10 -10.91
C LEU A 143 11.56 24.66 -10.79
N VAL A 144 10.64 23.70 -10.71
CA VAL A 144 10.97 22.27 -10.56
C VAL A 144 10.71 21.47 -11.84
N HIS A 145 9.85 21.95 -12.73
CA HIS A 145 9.55 21.29 -14.00
C HIS A 145 9.13 22.28 -15.08
N THR A 146 9.45 21.95 -16.33
CA THR A 146 8.96 22.67 -17.51
C THR A 146 8.61 21.66 -18.59
N SER A 147 7.39 21.71 -19.11
CA SER A 147 6.98 20.85 -20.23
C SER A 147 7.69 21.25 -21.52
N PRO A 148 7.75 20.36 -22.52
CA PRO A 148 7.94 20.76 -23.91
C PRO A 148 6.84 21.72 -24.38
N LEU A 149 6.99 22.29 -25.57
CA LEU A 149 5.94 23.06 -26.21
C LEU A 149 4.76 22.14 -26.56
N LEU A 150 3.58 22.47 -26.03
CA LEU A 150 2.36 21.69 -26.20
C LEU A 150 1.50 22.31 -27.29
N ASN A 151 1.03 21.45 -28.19
CA ASN A 151 0.19 21.81 -29.33
C ASN A 151 0.75 23.01 -30.12
N ALA A 152 1.99 22.87 -30.61
CA ALA A 152 2.65 23.88 -31.44
C ALA A 152 1.84 24.16 -32.73
N GLU A 153 1.73 25.43 -33.13
CA GLU A 153 1.06 25.99 -34.33
C GLU A 153 -0.13 25.15 -34.84
N ASN A 154 -1.35 25.57 -34.51
CA ASN A 154 -2.52 24.70 -34.62
C ASN A 154 -2.91 24.32 -36.06
N ILE A 155 -3.38 23.07 -36.14
CA ILE A 155 -4.20 22.47 -37.18
C ILE A 155 -5.64 23.05 -37.05
N ASP A 156 -6.41 23.14 -38.14
CA ASP A 156 -7.76 23.75 -38.20
C ASP A 156 -8.64 23.39 -36.97
N ASN A 157 -9.17 24.42 -36.28
CA ASN A 157 -10.05 24.42 -35.09
C ASN A 157 -9.45 24.07 -33.71
N GLY A 158 -8.24 23.54 -33.57
CA GLY A 158 -7.64 23.21 -32.26
C GLY A 158 -8.32 22.06 -31.49
N PRO A 159 -7.63 21.48 -30.49
CA PRO A 159 -8.10 20.27 -29.80
C PRO A 159 -9.10 20.56 -28.68
N ASP A 160 -9.91 19.58 -28.29
CA ASP A 160 -10.82 19.69 -27.14
C ASP A 160 -10.10 19.94 -25.81
N HIS A 161 -8.88 19.41 -25.68
CA HIS A 161 -7.97 19.65 -24.56
C HIS A 161 -6.54 19.31 -24.97
N ILE A 162 -5.56 19.78 -24.20
CA ILE A 162 -4.16 19.36 -24.27
C ILE A 162 -3.74 18.85 -22.90
N ALA A 163 -2.85 17.86 -22.87
CA ALA A 163 -2.39 17.25 -21.64
C ALA A 163 -0.89 16.98 -21.68
N HIS A 164 -0.29 16.89 -20.49
CA HIS A 164 1.12 16.61 -20.28
C HIS A 164 1.29 15.68 -19.08
N VAL A 165 1.94 14.54 -19.30
CA VAL A 165 2.34 13.63 -18.22
C VAL A 165 3.70 14.11 -17.68
N VAL A 166 3.79 14.26 -16.37
CA VAL A 166 4.98 14.77 -15.67
C VAL A 166 5.78 13.57 -15.18
N GLU A 167 6.84 13.24 -15.92
CA GLU A 167 7.70 12.10 -15.62
C GLU A 167 9.17 12.54 -15.43
N PRO A 168 9.79 12.27 -14.27
CA PRO A 168 9.17 11.70 -13.07
C PRO A 168 8.17 12.70 -12.44
N SER A 169 7.21 12.20 -11.66
CA SER A 169 6.32 13.06 -10.87
C SER A 169 7.12 14.00 -9.97
N VAL A 170 6.65 15.24 -9.81
CA VAL A 170 7.37 16.27 -9.04
C VAL A 170 6.49 16.88 -7.96
N ALA A 171 7.09 17.16 -6.80
CA ALA A 171 6.44 17.93 -5.75
C ALA A 171 6.32 19.39 -6.19
N ALA A 172 5.10 19.90 -6.29
CA ALA A 172 4.82 21.27 -6.69
C ALA A 172 3.62 21.86 -5.92
N LYS A 173 3.68 23.16 -5.66
CA LYS A 173 2.57 23.93 -5.06
C LYS A 173 1.89 24.84 -6.09
N PHE A 174 2.64 25.32 -7.08
CA PHE A 174 2.12 26.20 -8.12
C PHE A 174 2.23 25.56 -9.50
N VAL A 175 1.15 25.64 -10.28
CA VAL A 175 1.08 25.14 -11.66
C VAL A 175 0.81 26.32 -12.56
N ARG A 176 1.76 26.66 -13.43
CA ARG A 176 1.66 27.81 -14.33
C ARG A 176 1.60 27.35 -15.78
N MET A 177 0.58 27.81 -16.50
CA MET A 177 0.43 27.62 -17.93
C MET A 177 0.78 28.93 -18.61
N LEU A 178 1.68 28.87 -19.59
CA LEU A 178 2.15 30.03 -20.34
C LEU A 178 1.82 29.86 -21.81
N ARG A 179 1.39 30.95 -22.44
CA ARG A 179 1.25 31.03 -23.90
C ARG A 179 2.52 31.63 -24.49
N THR A 180 3.14 30.93 -25.43
CA THR A 180 4.17 31.53 -26.29
C THR A 180 3.46 32.40 -27.33
N PRO A 181 3.77 33.71 -27.43
CA PRO A 181 3.10 34.56 -28.39
C PRO A 181 3.36 34.10 -29.83
N ASP A 182 2.29 34.05 -30.61
CA ASP A 182 2.32 33.73 -32.04
C ASP A 182 2.03 35.00 -32.83
N TRP A 183 3.08 35.59 -33.41
CA TRP A 183 3.02 36.90 -34.06
C TRP A 183 2.55 36.86 -35.51
N ASP A 184 2.74 35.74 -36.20
CA ASP A 184 2.39 35.62 -37.62
C ASP A 184 0.99 35.04 -37.84
N HIS A 185 0.32 34.67 -36.74
CA HIS A 185 -1.05 34.16 -36.72
C HIS A 185 -1.21 32.87 -37.52
N SER A 186 -0.12 32.14 -37.74
CA SER A 186 -0.14 30.80 -38.32
C SER A 186 -1.14 29.92 -37.54
N GLY A 187 -2.06 29.27 -38.26
CA GLY A 187 -3.10 28.44 -37.64
C GLY A 187 -4.28 29.19 -36.97
N ASN A 188 -4.46 30.51 -37.16
CA ASN A 188 -5.73 31.19 -36.83
C ASN A 188 -6.60 31.33 -38.10
N PRO A 189 -7.66 30.52 -38.29
CA PRO A 189 -8.50 30.58 -39.49
C PRO A 189 -9.35 31.86 -39.58
N SER A 190 -9.45 32.62 -38.47
CA SER A 190 -10.20 33.88 -38.36
C SER A 190 -9.29 35.12 -38.43
N ALA A 191 -7.97 34.97 -38.46
CA ALA A 191 -7.06 36.11 -38.49
C ALA A 191 -7.01 36.74 -39.88
N THR A 192 -7.53 37.96 -40.03
CA THR A 192 -6.94 38.89 -41.00
C THR A 192 -5.50 39.13 -40.60
N GLN A 193 -4.56 38.86 -41.51
CA GLN A 193 -3.13 39.10 -41.31
C GLN A 193 -2.90 40.53 -40.76
N GLY A 194 -2.47 40.65 -39.50
CA GLY A 194 -2.16 41.95 -38.86
C GLY A 194 -2.99 42.38 -37.63
N ASP A 195 -3.86 41.54 -37.07
CA ASP A 195 -4.56 41.85 -35.81
C ASP A 195 -3.83 41.30 -34.57
N TYR A 196 -2.82 42.02 -34.06
CA TYR A 196 -1.99 41.55 -32.92
C TYR A 196 -2.71 41.40 -31.58
N SER A 197 -4.01 41.66 -31.51
CA SER A 197 -4.78 41.49 -30.28
C SER A 197 -4.82 40.03 -29.82
N ASP A 198 -4.69 39.05 -30.72
CA ASP A 198 -4.85 37.62 -30.42
C ASP A 198 -3.58 36.86 -30.05
N ALA A 199 -2.40 37.44 -30.29
CA ALA A 199 -1.13 36.71 -30.31
C ALA A 199 -0.77 36.03 -28.97
N GLY A 200 -1.25 36.54 -27.83
CA GLY A 200 -0.87 36.10 -26.49
C GLY A 200 -1.98 35.56 -25.61
N HIS A 201 -3.22 35.45 -26.09
CA HIS A 201 -4.37 35.11 -25.24
C HIS A 201 -4.32 33.69 -24.67
N ILE A 202 -4.70 33.53 -23.38
CA ILE A 202 -4.95 32.24 -22.74
C ILE A 202 -6.44 32.06 -22.52
N TRP A 203 -7.01 31.05 -23.18
CA TRP A 203 -8.43 30.75 -23.19
C TRP A 203 -8.63 29.31 -22.72
N ILE A 204 -8.78 29.15 -21.40
CA ILE A 204 -8.91 27.83 -20.77
C ILE A 204 -10.23 27.80 -20.01
N GLN A 205 -10.96 26.71 -20.19
CA GLN A 205 -12.21 26.47 -19.47
C GLN A 205 -11.96 25.78 -18.14
N GLU A 206 -11.14 24.73 -18.14
CA GLU A 206 -10.84 23.93 -16.95
C GLU A 206 -9.38 23.48 -16.99
N VAL A 207 -8.74 23.46 -15.83
CA VAL A 207 -7.40 22.93 -15.62
C VAL A 207 -7.51 21.78 -14.64
N GLU A 208 -6.90 20.67 -15.01
CA GLU A 208 -6.85 19.49 -14.17
C GLU A 208 -5.40 19.19 -13.83
N VAL A 209 -5.15 18.87 -12.58
CA VAL A 209 -3.83 18.49 -12.09
C VAL A 209 -4.01 17.16 -11.40
N GLY A 210 -3.40 16.12 -11.96
CA GLY A 210 -3.45 14.76 -11.44
C GLY A 210 -2.28 14.48 -10.51
N GLU A 211 -2.61 14.05 -9.29
CA GLU A 211 -1.71 13.34 -8.39
C GLU A 211 -2.06 11.86 -8.43
N VAL A 212 -1.05 10.99 -8.47
CA VAL A 212 -1.29 9.54 -8.37
C VAL A 212 -1.95 9.29 -7.01
N PRO A 213 -3.14 8.66 -6.95
CA PRO A 213 -3.78 8.38 -5.68
C PRO A 213 -2.87 7.46 -4.86
N PRO A 214 -2.79 7.65 -3.53
CA PRO A 214 -2.08 6.69 -2.69
C PRO A 214 -2.74 5.31 -2.85
N VAL A 215 -1.92 4.27 -2.87
CA VAL A 215 -2.33 2.88 -2.90
C VAL A 215 -2.33 2.37 -1.45
N PRO A 216 -3.50 2.28 -0.79
CA PRO A 216 -3.59 1.78 0.57
C PRO A 216 -3.38 0.26 0.59
N GLY A 217 -2.60 -0.22 1.55
CA GLY A 217 -2.40 -1.65 1.79
C GLY A 217 -1.37 -1.89 2.89
N CYS A 218 -1.02 -3.16 3.15
CA CYS A 218 0.02 -3.46 4.13
C CYS A 218 1.41 -3.16 3.54
N THR A 219 2.15 -2.26 4.19
CA THR A 219 3.48 -1.82 3.73
C THR A 219 4.65 -2.51 4.46
N ASP A 220 4.36 -3.39 5.42
CA ASP A 220 5.36 -4.13 6.20
C ASP A 220 5.78 -5.41 5.46
N GLU A 221 7.04 -5.49 5.02
CA GLU A 221 7.60 -6.63 4.28
C GLU A 221 7.56 -7.96 5.06
N ASP A 222 7.48 -7.90 6.40
CA ASP A 222 7.39 -9.09 7.27
C ASP A 222 5.94 -9.56 7.50
N ALA A 223 4.94 -8.84 6.98
CA ALA A 223 3.54 -9.19 7.12
C ALA A 223 3.09 -10.25 6.09
N CYS A 224 2.12 -11.07 6.50
CA CYS A 224 1.54 -12.14 5.69
C CYS A 224 0.72 -11.67 4.49
N ASN A 225 0.27 -10.42 4.53
CA ASN A 225 -0.47 -9.76 3.46
C ASN A 225 0.25 -8.51 2.96
N PHE A 226 1.58 -8.48 3.03
CA PHE A 226 2.40 -7.43 2.42
C PHE A 226 1.98 -7.18 0.97
N ASP A 227 1.76 -5.91 0.63
CA ASP A 227 1.43 -5.44 -0.71
C ASP A 227 2.56 -4.53 -1.22
N ALA A 228 3.29 -5.01 -2.22
CA ALA A 228 4.41 -4.28 -2.80
C ALA A 228 4.01 -3.01 -3.57
N GLU A 229 2.74 -2.89 -3.96
CA GLU A 229 2.22 -1.69 -4.64
C GLU A 229 1.70 -0.65 -3.64
N ALA A 230 1.54 -1.01 -2.36
CA ALA A 230 1.05 -0.10 -1.35
C ALA A 230 2.11 0.94 -0.95
N ASP A 231 1.73 2.22 -0.98
CA ASP A 231 2.56 3.35 -0.54
C ASP A 231 2.06 4.00 0.76
N VAL A 232 0.89 3.58 1.25
CA VAL A 232 0.28 4.03 2.50
C VAL A 232 -0.23 2.82 3.29
N ASP A 233 0.29 2.66 4.52
CA ASP A 233 -0.23 1.67 5.46
C ASP A 233 -1.67 1.98 5.85
N ASP A 234 -2.59 1.07 5.54
CA ASP A 234 -4.00 1.16 5.92
C ASP A 234 -4.33 0.43 7.23
N GLY A 235 -3.31 -0.14 7.89
CA GLY A 235 -3.45 -0.91 9.12
C GLY A 235 -4.03 -2.32 8.90
N SER A 236 -4.08 -2.80 7.66
CA SER A 236 -4.56 -4.15 7.33
C SER A 236 -3.51 -5.25 7.57
N CYS A 237 -2.27 -4.91 7.92
CA CYS A 237 -1.21 -5.89 8.11
C CYS A 237 -1.60 -7.01 9.11
N THR A 238 -1.41 -8.24 8.67
CA THR A 238 -1.59 -9.46 9.46
C THR A 238 -0.25 -10.18 9.54
N PHE A 239 0.06 -10.71 10.73
CA PHE A 239 1.33 -11.36 11.02
C PHE A 239 1.07 -12.80 11.47
N PRO A 240 2.08 -13.68 11.42
CA PRO A 240 1.97 -15.01 11.99
C PRO A 240 1.57 -14.96 13.47
N ALA A 241 0.88 -15.99 13.96
CA ALA A 241 0.37 -16.01 15.34
C ALA A 241 1.48 -16.00 16.40
N SER A 242 2.66 -16.50 16.05
CA SER A 242 3.89 -16.44 16.85
C SER A 242 5.11 -16.48 15.92
N GLN A 243 6.31 -16.27 16.46
CA GLN A 243 7.57 -16.39 15.72
C GLN A 243 7.91 -17.83 15.27
N PHE A 244 7.10 -18.82 15.67
CA PHE A 244 7.34 -20.25 15.42
C PHE A 244 6.44 -20.83 14.34
N VAL A 245 5.48 -20.05 13.86
CA VAL A 245 4.59 -20.42 12.76
C VAL A 245 4.80 -19.50 11.56
N ASP A 246 4.50 -20.00 10.37
CA ASP A 246 4.41 -19.19 9.15
C ASP A 246 3.01 -18.54 8.99
N CYS A 247 2.83 -17.83 7.89
CA CYS A 247 1.58 -17.15 7.55
C CYS A 247 0.38 -18.08 7.26
N ALA A 248 0.63 -19.36 6.98
CA ALA A 248 -0.42 -20.37 6.87
C ALA A 248 -0.75 -21.01 8.23
N GLY A 249 -0.03 -20.64 9.30
CA GLY A 249 -0.12 -21.25 10.62
C GLY A 249 0.61 -22.59 10.71
N ALA A 250 1.48 -22.93 9.76
CA ALA A 250 2.30 -24.13 9.82
C ALA A 250 3.56 -23.87 10.65
N CYS A 251 4.01 -24.88 11.38
CA CYS A 251 5.25 -24.77 12.15
C CYS A 251 6.46 -24.55 11.24
N LEU A 252 7.33 -23.62 11.63
CA LEU A 252 8.64 -23.44 11.01
C LEU A 252 9.58 -24.61 11.35
N ALA A 253 9.42 -25.17 12.54
CA ALA A 253 10.06 -26.38 13.02
C ALA A 253 9.09 -27.12 13.97
N ASP A 254 9.01 -28.43 13.79
CA ASP A 254 8.25 -29.39 14.59
C ASP A 254 9.05 -30.70 14.51
N THR A 255 9.94 -30.89 15.48
CA THR A 255 11.01 -31.88 15.47
C THR A 255 10.48 -33.30 15.69
N ASP A 256 9.41 -33.46 16.46
CA ASP A 256 8.83 -34.75 16.80
C ASP A 256 7.50 -35.08 16.07
N GLY A 257 6.88 -34.08 15.44
CA GLY A 257 5.71 -34.20 14.60
C GLY A 257 4.38 -34.23 15.34
N ASP A 258 4.31 -33.68 16.56
CA ASP A 258 3.12 -33.74 17.41
C ASP A 258 2.12 -32.59 17.23
N THR A 259 2.41 -31.65 16.31
CA THR A 259 1.67 -30.43 15.95
C THR A 259 1.90 -29.19 16.82
N PHE A 260 2.77 -29.26 17.83
CA PHE A 260 3.36 -28.09 18.46
C PHE A 260 4.70 -27.76 17.81
N CYS A 261 5.03 -26.47 17.75
CA CYS A 261 6.27 -26.04 17.13
C CYS A 261 7.36 -25.96 18.20
N ASP A 262 8.60 -26.39 17.92
CA ASP A 262 9.70 -26.54 18.90
C ASP A 262 9.84 -25.40 19.94
N GLY A 263 9.61 -24.14 19.59
CA GLY A 263 9.72 -23.02 20.54
C GLY A 263 8.49 -22.73 21.42
N GLU A 264 7.36 -23.38 21.15
CA GLU A 264 6.14 -23.41 21.95
C GLU A 264 5.86 -24.82 22.52
N ASP A 265 6.65 -25.81 22.09
CA ASP A 265 6.60 -27.19 22.55
C ASP A 265 7.33 -27.31 23.90
N THR A 266 6.70 -27.98 24.85
CA THR A 266 7.28 -28.26 26.16
C THR A 266 8.24 -29.46 26.11
N CYS A 267 8.23 -30.21 25.01
CA CYS A 267 8.99 -31.43 24.77
C CYS A 267 9.45 -31.60 23.31
N ASP A 268 10.26 -30.68 22.77
CA ASP A 268 10.69 -30.58 21.36
C ASP A 268 11.12 -31.90 20.65
N ASP A 269 11.61 -32.90 21.39
CA ASP A 269 12.12 -34.17 20.85
C ASP A 269 11.18 -35.38 21.11
N VAL A 270 10.03 -35.20 21.77
CA VAL A 270 9.18 -36.28 22.29
C VAL A 270 7.71 -36.04 21.97
N HIS A 271 7.23 -36.68 20.90
CA HIS A 271 5.87 -36.46 20.40
C HIS A 271 4.79 -36.60 21.48
N ASP A 272 4.18 -35.49 21.90
CA ASP A 272 3.23 -35.43 23.01
C ASP A 272 2.15 -34.33 22.89
N ALA A 273 1.29 -34.45 21.86
CA ALA A 273 0.23 -33.48 21.51
C ALA A 273 -0.73 -32.97 22.62
N LEU A 274 -0.66 -33.48 23.86
CA LEU A 274 -1.36 -32.96 25.04
C LEU A 274 -0.58 -31.90 25.83
N GLN A 275 0.74 -31.76 25.63
CA GLN A 275 1.60 -30.72 26.21
C GLN A 275 1.36 -30.54 27.72
N LEU A 276 1.38 -31.66 28.45
CA LEU A 276 1.12 -31.64 29.89
C LEU A 276 2.36 -31.19 30.62
N ASP A 277 2.26 -30.08 31.35
CA ASP A 277 3.29 -29.58 32.27
C ASP A 277 2.69 -29.57 33.68
N GLY A 278 2.95 -30.63 34.44
CA GLY A 278 2.33 -30.85 35.74
C GLY A 278 2.81 -29.90 36.84
N ASP A 279 4.03 -29.36 36.72
CA ASP A 279 4.62 -28.48 37.74
C ASP A 279 4.86 -27.03 37.29
N GLY A 280 4.63 -26.73 36.01
CA GLY A 280 4.59 -25.40 35.43
C GLY A 280 5.98 -24.80 35.19
N ASP A 281 7.02 -25.63 35.10
CA ASP A 281 8.40 -25.17 34.93
C ASP A 281 8.81 -24.97 33.46
N GLY A 282 7.93 -25.33 32.52
CA GLY A 282 8.11 -25.19 31.08
C GLY A 282 8.71 -26.43 30.39
N VAL A 283 8.97 -27.52 31.12
CA VAL A 283 9.36 -28.83 30.57
C VAL A 283 8.18 -29.80 30.71
N GLY A 284 7.79 -30.48 29.63
CA GLY A 284 6.62 -31.36 29.65
C GLY A 284 6.86 -32.68 30.39
N ASP A 285 5.78 -33.23 30.95
CA ASP A 285 5.75 -34.51 31.67
C ASP A 285 6.29 -35.68 30.82
N ALA A 286 6.22 -35.58 29.48
CA ALA A 286 6.64 -36.64 28.55
C ALA A 286 8.15 -36.76 28.37
N CYS A 287 8.88 -35.63 28.44
CA CYS A 287 10.32 -35.55 28.23
C CYS A 287 11.10 -35.27 29.52
N GLU A 288 10.41 -35.02 30.63
CA GLU A 288 11.04 -34.82 31.92
C GLU A 288 11.80 -36.10 32.36
N THR A 289 13.11 -35.96 32.61
CA THR A 289 13.91 -37.01 33.26
C THR A 289 14.25 -36.56 34.66
N CYS A 290 13.93 -37.38 35.67
CA CYS A 290 14.20 -37.06 37.06
C CYS A 290 15.71 -36.91 37.35
N VAL A 291 16.28 -35.72 37.11
CA VAL A 291 17.67 -35.38 37.36
C VAL A 291 17.72 -34.19 38.32
N ALA A 292 18.32 -34.43 39.48
CA ALA A 292 18.35 -33.58 40.66
C ALA A 292 18.57 -32.08 40.40
N GLY A 293 17.56 -31.25 40.69
CA GLY A 293 17.72 -29.79 40.60
C GLY A 293 16.58 -28.93 41.14
N THR A 294 15.38 -29.01 40.56
CA THR A 294 14.35 -27.98 40.80
C THR A 294 12.91 -28.47 40.99
N GLY A 295 12.61 -29.77 40.85
CA GLY A 295 11.33 -30.37 41.25
C GLY A 295 11.36 -31.91 41.13
N PRO A 296 10.49 -32.67 41.82
CA PRO A 296 10.33 -34.10 41.54
C PRO A 296 8.90 -34.42 41.05
N ALA A 297 8.73 -35.27 40.02
CA ALA A 297 8.42 -36.69 40.28
C ALA A 297 8.33 -37.63 39.06
N ALA A 298 8.97 -38.79 39.25
CA ALA A 298 8.29 -40.08 39.14
C ALA A 298 8.65 -40.85 40.42
N THR A 299 7.78 -41.58 41.14
CA THR A 299 6.98 -42.72 40.68
C THR A 299 5.80 -43.02 41.63
N SER A 300 4.62 -42.41 41.42
CA SER A 300 3.38 -42.92 42.05
C SER A 300 2.18 -42.77 41.13
N PHE A 301 1.65 -43.90 40.66
CA PHE A 301 0.37 -43.96 39.95
C PHE A 301 -0.77 -44.14 40.95
N LYS A 302 -1.88 -43.42 40.79
CA LYS A 302 -3.13 -43.77 41.47
C LYS A 302 -3.85 -44.87 40.68
N TYR A 303 -4.02 -46.03 41.28
CA TYR A 303 -4.83 -47.12 40.74
C TYR A 303 -6.23 -47.09 41.37
N ASP A 304 -7.26 -46.83 40.56
CA ASP A 304 -8.66 -47.03 40.94
C ASP A 304 -9.10 -48.45 40.54
N PRO A 305 -9.36 -49.35 41.51
CA PRO A 305 -9.75 -50.73 41.22
C PRO A 305 -11.15 -50.87 40.62
N VAL A 306 -11.95 -49.80 40.56
CA VAL A 306 -13.31 -49.82 40.00
C VAL A 306 -13.34 -49.26 38.56
N ALA A 307 -12.45 -48.32 38.23
CA ALA A 307 -12.47 -47.62 36.93
C ALA A 307 -11.44 -48.14 35.90
N GLY A 308 -10.42 -48.89 36.30
CA GLY A 308 -9.51 -49.57 35.36
C GLY A 308 -8.59 -48.67 34.51
N PHE A 309 -8.47 -47.38 34.83
CA PHE A 309 -7.53 -46.46 34.19
C PHE A 309 -6.64 -45.75 35.22
N ALA A 310 -5.37 -45.54 34.86
CA ALA A 310 -4.46 -44.70 35.62
C ALA A 310 -4.85 -43.23 35.42
N LEU A 311 -5.17 -42.55 36.52
CA LEU A 311 -5.28 -41.09 36.51
C LEU A 311 -3.85 -40.52 36.62
N SER A 312 -3.54 -39.56 35.76
CA SER A 312 -2.25 -38.91 35.46
C SER A 312 -1.22 -38.84 36.59
N PRO A 313 0.09 -38.79 36.27
CA PRO A 313 1.16 -38.65 37.26
C PRO A 313 0.91 -37.43 38.16
N VAL A 314 1.18 -37.58 39.45
CA VAL A 314 1.11 -36.50 40.45
C VAL A 314 2.45 -36.42 41.17
N CYS A 315 3.05 -35.24 41.14
CA CYS A 315 4.29 -34.93 41.83
C CYS A 315 4.10 -34.81 43.35
N ILE A 316 4.86 -35.59 44.14
CA ILE A 316 4.85 -35.51 45.62
C ILE A 316 6.27 -35.18 46.10
N GLN A 317 6.47 -33.98 46.65
CA GLN A 317 7.75 -33.58 47.24
C GLN A 317 8.10 -34.37 48.50
N GLY A 318 9.38 -34.74 48.59
CA GLY A 318 9.99 -35.35 49.77
C GLY A 318 10.00 -34.42 50.99
N GLY A 319 8.96 -34.55 51.81
CA GLY A 319 9.07 -34.51 53.26
C GLY A 319 8.57 -35.86 53.77
N GLY A 320 9.19 -36.44 54.79
CA GLY A 320 8.73 -37.70 55.36
C GLY A 320 7.22 -37.70 55.57
N PHE A 321 6.56 -38.83 55.25
CA PHE A 321 5.12 -39.02 55.46
C PHE A 321 4.72 -38.48 56.83
N SER A 322 4.12 -37.30 56.87
CA SER A 322 3.34 -36.86 58.02
C SER A 322 1.95 -37.37 57.72
N CYS A 323 1.49 -38.39 58.45
CA CYS A 323 0.09 -38.77 58.38
C CYS A 323 -0.77 -37.50 58.52
N PRO A 324 -1.75 -37.24 57.64
CA PRO A 324 -2.75 -36.23 57.94
C PRO A 324 -3.33 -36.58 59.31
N ARG A 325 -3.35 -35.62 60.24
CA ARG A 325 -4.04 -35.82 61.53
C ARG A 325 -5.43 -36.35 61.22
N ALA A 326 -5.87 -37.33 62.00
CA ALA A 326 -7.02 -38.22 61.81
C ALA A 326 -8.42 -37.57 61.60
N ALA A 327 -8.53 -36.32 61.17
CA ALA A 327 -9.78 -35.59 61.04
C ALA A 327 -10.44 -35.69 59.65
N ASP A 328 -9.76 -36.13 58.59
CA ASP A 328 -10.30 -36.13 57.21
C ASP A 328 -10.45 -37.53 56.57
N HIS A 329 -10.79 -38.53 57.36
CA HIS A 329 -11.21 -39.83 56.82
C HIS A 329 -12.63 -39.77 56.23
N ARG A 330 -12.75 -39.32 54.98
CA ARG A 330 -13.95 -39.60 54.15
C ARG A 330 -13.69 -40.50 52.95
N PHE A 331 -12.55 -41.17 52.88
CA PHE A 331 -12.31 -42.19 51.86
C PHE A 331 -11.72 -43.43 52.52
N GLY A 332 -12.61 -44.35 52.90
CA GLY A 332 -12.23 -45.65 53.44
C GLY A 332 -11.75 -46.57 52.31
N GLY A 333 -10.56 -47.17 52.48
CA GLY A 333 -10.19 -48.40 51.77
C GLY A 333 -9.02 -48.34 50.78
N VAL A 334 -8.22 -47.29 50.72
CA VAL A 334 -7.07 -47.24 49.79
C VAL A 334 -5.84 -47.93 50.40
N GLU A 335 -5.38 -49.02 49.79
CA GLU A 335 -4.09 -49.67 50.09
C GLU A 335 -2.97 -49.02 49.28
N TYR A 336 -1.87 -48.66 49.93
CA TYR A 336 -0.70 -48.08 49.27
C TYR A 336 0.33 -49.17 48.98
N TRP A 337 0.74 -49.28 47.72
CA TRP A 337 1.78 -50.21 47.27
C TRP A 337 3.09 -49.44 47.04
N ARG A 338 4.19 -49.98 47.55
CA ARG A 338 5.54 -49.51 47.22
C ARG A 338 6.20 -50.53 46.30
N PHE A 339 6.67 -50.11 45.14
CA PHE A 339 7.48 -50.94 44.24
C PHE A 339 8.94 -50.51 44.35
N ASP A 340 9.86 -51.49 44.40
CA ASP A 340 11.28 -51.20 44.25
C ASP A 340 11.68 -51.04 42.77
N GLN A 341 12.93 -50.63 42.52
CA GLN A 341 13.48 -50.41 41.17
C GLN A 341 13.49 -51.67 40.28
N THR A 342 13.12 -52.84 40.81
CA THR A 342 13.02 -54.11 40.07
C THR A 342 11.57 -54.56 39.83
N GLY A 343 10.57 -53.75 40.23
CA GLY A 343 9.16 -54.04 40.01
C GLY A 343 8.53 -54.97 41.04
N HIS A 344 9.19 -55.26 42.16
CA HIS A 344 8.60 -56.04 43.24
C HIS A 344 7.80 -55.12 44.19
N GLY A 345 6.50 -55.34 44.24
CA GLY A 345 5.57 -54.61 45.11
C GLY A 345 5.51 -55.20 46.51
N ALA A 346 5.72 -54.38 47.54
CA ALA A 346 5.43 -54.73 48.92
C ALA A 346 4.26 -53.90 49.45
N LEU A 347 3.34 -54.56 50.16
CA LEU A 347 2.28 -53.91 50.94
C LEU A 347 2.92 -53.14 52.09
N VAL A 348 2.65 -51.83 52.19
CA VAL A 348 3.06 -51.03 53.35
C VAL A 348 2.07 -51.33 54.50
N PRO A 349 2.52 -51.63 55.73
CA PRO A 349 1.61 -51.89 56.84
C PRO A 349 0.73 -50.66 57.13
N LYS A 350 -0.53 -50.90 57.52
CA LYS A 350 -1.42 -49.85 58.04
C LYS A 350 -0.72 -49.10 59.17
N CYS A 351 -0.86 -47.78 59.19
CA CYS A 351 -0.25 -46.88 60.17
C CYS A 351 -0.73 -47.03 61.63
N ASP A 352 -1.31 -48.18 62.00
CA ASP A 352 -1.70 -48.53 63.35
C ASP A 352 -0.89 -49.75 63.77
N GLU A 353 0.34 -49.57 64.27
CA GLU A 353 0.93 -50.37 65.35
C GLU A 353 2.37 -49.92 65.70
N ALA A 354 2.42 -49.16 66.82
CA ALA A 354 3.45 -49.08 67.86
C ALA A 354 4.73 -48.21 67.67
N PRO A 355 5.29 -47.67 68.77
CA PRO A 355 4.70 -47.09 69.99
C PRO A 355 4.80 -45.55 70.06
#